data_AF-A0A533Z0D3-F1
#
_entry.id   AF-A0A533Z0D3-F1
#
_cell.length_a   1.000
_cell.length_b   1.000
_cell.length_c   1.000
_cell.angle_alpha   90.00
_cell.angle_beta   90.00
_cell.angle_gamma   90.00
#
_symmetry.space_group_name_H-M   'P 1'
#
loop_
_entity.id
_entity.type
_entity.pdbx_description
1 polymer ?
#
loop_
_entity_poly.entity_id
_entity_poly.type
_entity_poly.pdbx_seq_one_letter_code
_entity_poly.pdbx_strand_id
1 'polypeptide(L)'
;MLAVLEDAIVCFQDNLGATCKRKKALHLDAEEWILDDDKSYLFSFENVCEALNFDPLYLRQGLVRWKESKLAKQEKEPARKQLAG
;
A
#
# COMPACT_ATOMS: atom_id res chain seq x y z
N MET A 1 10.16 -15.03 -0.22
CA MET A 1 9.31 -14.13 -1.02
C MET A 1 9.36 -12.68 -0.53
N LEU A 2 10.45 -12.27 0.13
CA LEU A 2 10.55 -10.94 0.74
C LEU A 2 10.48 -9.81 -0.29
N ALA A 3 11.16 -9.97 -1.43
CA ALA A 3 11.15 -8.96 -2.49
C ALA A 3 9.74 -8.66 -3.03
N VAL A 4 8.85 -9.66 -3.11
CA VAL A 4 7.46 -9.46 -3.54
C VAL A 4 6.70 -8.61 -2.52
N LEU A 5 6.85 -8.95 -1.24
CA LEU A 5 6.20 -8.21 -0.15
C LEU A 5 6.73 -6.76 -0.07
N GLU A 6 8.05 -6.59 -0.17
CA GLU A 6 8.71 -5.29 -0.14
C GLU A 6 8.26 -4.40 -1.30
N ASP A 7 8.26 -4.91 -2.53
CA ASP A 7 7.82 -4.15 -3.71
C ASP A 7 6.36 -3.72 -3.61
N ALA A 8 5.47 -4.61 -3.15
CA ALA A 8 4.06 -4.28 -2.93
C ALA A 8 3.88 -3.20 -1.86
N ILE A 9 4.58 -3.29 -0.73
CA ILE A 9 4.51 -2.28 0.34
C ILE A 9 5.07 -0.94 -0.14
N VAL A 10 6.17 -0.93 -0.90
CA VAL A 10 6.73 0.29 -1.49
C VAL A 10 5.74 0.92 -2.48
N CYS A 11 5.15 0.11 -3.37
CA CYS A 11 4.15 0.60 -4.32
C CYS A 11 2.91 1.17 -3.61
N PHE A 12 2.45 0.52 -2.54
CA PHE A 12 1.36 0.99 -1.70
C PHE A 12 1.70 2.33 -1.01
N GLN A 13 2.91 2.47 -0.46
CA GLN A 13 3.28 3.63 0.35
C GLN A 13 3.71 4.85 -0.48
N ASP A 14 4.61 4.68 -1.44
CA ASP A 14 5.24 5.80 -2.18
C ASP A 14 4.28 6.50 -3.14
N ASN A 15 3.23 5.80 -3.56
CA ASN A 15 2.26 6.30 -4.52
C ASN A 15 0.96 6.80 -3.86
N LEU A 16 0.88 6.80 -2.52
CA LEU A 16 -0.27 7.31 -1.79
C LEU A 16 -0.48 8.81 -2.07
N GLY A 17 -1.67 9.16 -2.57
CA GLY A 17 -2.01 10.55 -2.94
C GLY A 17 -1.40 11.03 -4.26
N ALA A 18 -0.83 10.13 -5.08
CA ALA A 18 -0.28 10.50 -6.38
C ALA A 18 -1.38 11.00 -7.34
N THR A 19 -1.09 12.10 -8.05
CA THR A 19 -1.99 12.70 -9.04
C THR A 19 -1.79 12.15 -10.45
N CYS A 20 -0.62 11.56 -10.73
CA CYS A 20 -0.35 10.99 -12.05
C CYS A 20 -0.95 9.59 -12.19
N LYS A 21 -1.58 9.33 -13.34
CA LYS A 21 -2.37 8.11 -13.59
C LYS A 21 -1.58 6.82 -13.31
N ARG A 22 -0.33 6.76 -13.76
CA ARG A 22 0.54 5.59 -13.58
C ARG A 22 0.80 5.25 -12.12
N LYS A 23 1.16 6.25 -11.30
CA LYS A 23 1.43 6.03 -9.88
C LYS A 23 0.15 5.69 -9.13
N LYS A 24 -0.97 6.33 -9.48
CA LYS A 24 -2.28 5.99 -8.91
C LYS A 24 -2.64 4.52 -9.17
N ALA A 25 -2.42 4.02 -10.39
CA ALA A 25 -2.62 2.61 -10.71
C ALA A 25 -1.73 1.71 -9.84
N LEU A 26 -0.43 2.00 -9.75
CA LEU A 26 0.49 1.22 -8.89
C LEU A 26 0.05 1.17 -7.42
N HIS A 27 -0.47 2.28 -6.87
CA HIS A 27 -1.03 2.27 -5.51
C HIS A 27 -2.25 1.35 -5.40
N LEU A 28 -3.19 1.45 -6.35
CA LEU A 28 -4.44 0.70 -6.33
C LEU A 28 -4.19 -0.79 -6.54
N ASP A 29 -3.34 -1.16 -7.49
CA ASP A 29 -2.97 -2.56 -7.76
C ASP A 29 -2.32 -3.19 -6.51
N ALA A 30 -1.42 -2.44 -5.84
CA ALA A 30 -0.80 -2.90 -4.60
C ALA A 30 -1.80 -2.98 -3.44
N GLU A 31 -2.73 -2.04 -3.33
CA GLU A 31 -3.80 -2.06 -2.33
C GLU A 31 -4.80 -3.20 -2.56
N GLU A 32 -5.12 -3.51 -3.81
CA GLU A 32 -6.00 -4.64 -4.15
C GLU A 32 -5.33 -5.95 -3.74
N TRP A 33 -4.08 -6.17 -4.15
CA TRP A 33 -3.31 -7.37 -3.75
C TRP A 33 -3.10 -7.46 -2.23
N ILE A 34 -2.73 -6.33 -1.62
CA ILE A 34 -3.04 -5.89 -0.24
C ILE A 34 -4.15 -6.63 0.50
N LEU A 35 -5.36 -6.39 0.00
CA LEU A 35 -6.63 -6.54 0.67
C LEU A 35 -7.43 -7.75 0.16
N ASP A 36 -6.99 -8.36 -0.93
CA ASP A 36 -7.52 -9.61 -1.47
C ASP A 36 -7.35 -10.77 -0.47
N ASP A 37 -8.41 -11.54 -0.26
CA ASP A 37 -8.46 -12.71 0.61
C ASP A 37 -8.32 -14.05 -0.15
N ASP A 38 -8.17 -14.00 -1.48
CA ASP A 38 -7.95 -15.19 -2.30
C ASP A 38 -6.55 -15.79 -2.07
N LYS A 39 -6.52 -16.99 -1.48
CA LYS A 39 -5.29 -17.76 -1.25
C LYS A 39 -4.93 -18.73 -2.38
N SER A 40 -5.75 -18.82 -3.43
CA SER A 40 -5.57 -19.78 -4.53
C SER A 40 -4.28 -19.52 -5.34
N TYR A 41 -3.84 -18.27 -5.38
CA TYR A 41 -2.62 -17.86 -6.07
C TYR A 41 -1.36 -18.05 -5.20
N LEU A 42 -0.30 -18.65 -5.77
CA LEU A 42 0.96 -18.93 -5.06
C LEU A 42 1.58 -17.68 -4.41
N PHE A 43 1.47 -16.53 -5.07
CA PHE A 43 1.95 -15.24 -4.55
C PHE A 43 0.80 -14.36 -4.08
N SER A 44 -0.28 -14.94 -3.56
CA SER A 44 -1.25 -14.16 -2.77
C SER A 44 -0.55 -13.51 -1.58
N PHE A 45 -1.06 -12.37 -1.12
CA PHE A 45 -0.50 -11.69 0.05
C PHE A 45 -0.42 -12.62 1.27
N GLU A 46 -1.44 -13.45 1.46
CA GLU A 46 -1.49 -14.45 2.53
C GLU A 46 -0.35 -15.46 2.43
N ASN A 47 -0.20 -16.11 1.27
CA ASN A 47 0.85 -17.12 1.06
C ASN A 47 2.26 -16.51 1.19
N VAL A 48 2.45 -15.26 0.74
CA VAL A 48 3.71 -14.53 0.89
C VAL A 48 4.01 -14.23 2.37
N CYS A 49 3.02 -13.77 3.14
CA CYS A 49 3.19 -13.50 4.58
C CYS A 49 3.49 -14.78 5.36
N GLU A 50 2.72 -15.84 5.15
CA GLU A 50 2.89 -17.12 5.84
C GLU A 50 4.29 -17.71 5.60
N ALA A 51 4.77 -17.69 4.35
CA ALA A 51 6.10 -18.19 3.99
C ALA A 51 7.27 -17.33 4.50
N LEU A 52 6.98 -16.11 4.98
CA LEU A 52 7.94 -15.22 5.63
C LEU A 52 7.72 -15.17 7.16
N ASN A 53 6.84 -16.02 7.70
CA ASN A 53 6.46 -16.04 9.12
C ASN A 53 5.87 -14.72 9.63
N PHE A 54 5.17 -13.98 8.77
CA PHE A 54 4.36 -12.81 9.17
C PHE A 54 2.89 -13.20 9.35
N ASP A 55 2.23 -12.56 10.31
CA ASP A 55 0.77 -12.58 10.41
C ASP A 55 0.17 -11.65 9.34
N PRO A 56 -0.55 -12.18 8.33
CA PRO A 56 -1.10 -11.36 7.26
C PRO A 56 -2.16 -10.38 7.78
N LEU A 57 -2.97 -10.77 8.76
CA LEU A 57 -4.01 -9.91 9.32
C LEU A 57 -3.38 -8.73 10.06
N TYR A 58 -2.36 -8.99 10.88
CA TYR A 58 -1.63 -7.93 11.58
C TYR A 58 -1.00 -6.94 10.60
N LEU A 59 -0.36 -7.45 9.54
CA LEU A 59 0.30 -6.60 8.55
C LEU A 59 -0.70 -5.73 7.78
N ARG A 60 -1.85 -6.28 7.37
CA ARG A 60 -2.95 -5.52 6.74
C ARG A 60 -3.45 -4.40 7.65
N GLN A 61 -3.73 -4.73 8.92
CA GLN A 61 -4.19 -3.73 9.89
C GLN A 61 -3.17 -2.60 10.06
N GLY A 62 -1.88 -2.92 10.12
CA GLY A 62 -0.81 -1.93 10.17
C GLY A 62 -0.79 -1.01 8.95
N LEU A 63 -0.91 -1.57 7.75
CA LEU A 63 -0.88 -0.82 6.49
C LEU A 63 -2.12 0.07 6.31
N VAL A 64 -3.31 -0.40 6.68
CA VAL A 64 -4.54 0.39 6.65
C VAL A 64 -4.46 1.56 7.62
N ARG A 65 -4.08 1.32 8.89
CA ARG A 65 -3.90 2.39 9.90
C ARG A 65 -2.86 3.42 9.47
N TRP A 66 -1.77 2.97 8.86
CA TRP A 66 -0.76 3.84 8.29
C TRP A 66 -1.35 4.73 7.19
N LYS A 67 -2.12 4.16 6.24
CA LYS A 67 -2.75 4.89 5.13
C LYS A 67 -3.70 5.96 5.65
N GLU A 68 -4.62 5.59 6.56
CA GLU A 68 -5.55 6.51 7.20
C GLU A 68 -4.82 7.66 7.91
N SER A 69 -3.76 7.34 8.65
CA SER A 69 -2.95 8.34 9.36
C SER A 69 -2.23 9.30 8.41
N LYS A 70 -1.82 8.85 7.23
CA LYS A 70 -1.18 9.69 6.21
C LYS A 70 -2.19 10.59 5.50
N LEU A 71 -3.36 10.07 5.14
CA LEU A 71 -4.44 10.85 4.53
C LEU A 71 -4.94 11.94 5.48
N ALA A 72 -5.18 11.61 6.76
CA ALA A 72 -5.59 12.57 7.78
C ALA A 72 -4.55 13.68 8.03
N LYS A 73 -3.25 13.42 7.77
CA LYS A 73 -2.20 14.44 7.82
C LYS A 73 -2.22 15.33 6.58
N GLN A 74 -2.41 14.75 5.40
CA GLN A 74 -2.51 15.49 4.14
C GLN A 74 -3.72 16.44 4.11
N GLU A 75 -4.85 16.06 4.70
CA GLU A 75 -6.04 16.92 4.83
C GLU A 75 -5.80 18.13 5.74
N LYS A 76 -4.91 18.01 6.73
CA LYS A 76 -4.59 19.07 7.70
C LYS A 76 -3.49 20.03 7.22
N GLU A 77 -2.70 19.64 6.23
CA GLU A 77 -1.75 20.53 5.57
C GLU A 77 -2.49 21.27 4.44
N PRO A 78 -2.80 22.59 4.58
CA PRO A 78 -3.44 23.33 3.50
C PRO A 78 -2.52 23.30 2.27
N ALA A 79 -3.11 23.21 1.08
CA ALA A 79 -2.49 23.10 -0.24
C ALA A 79 -1.47 24.22 -0.59
N ARG A 80 -0.40 24.34 0.18
CA ARG A 80 0.78 25.18 -0.04
C ARG A 80 1.86 24.28 -0.63
N LYS A 81 1.76 23.96 -1.91
CA LYS A 81 2.89 23.59 -2.80
C LYS A 81 2.41 23.25 -4.22
N GLN A 82 1.53 24.06 -4.80
CA GLN A 82 1.37 24.13 -6.26
C GLN A 82 1.22 25.60 -6.65
N LEU A 83 2.29 26.37 -6.50
CA LEU A 83 2.52 27.68 -7.13
C LEU A 83 4.01 28.02 -6.96
N ALA A 84 4.82 27.41 -7.81
CA ALA A 84 6.12 27.87 -8.26
C ALA A 84 6.28 27.12 -9.61
N GLY A 85 6.05 27.75 -10.76
CA GLY A 85 6.64 29.00 -11.19
C GLY A 85 7.69 28.62 -12.20
#